data_AF-X6IZJ2-F1
#
_entry.id   AF-X6IZJ2-F1
#
_cell.length_a   1.000
_cell.length_b   1.000
_cell.length_c   1.000
_cell.angle_alpha   90.00
_cell.angle_beta   90.00
_cell.angle_gamma   90.00
#
_symmetry.space_group_name_H-M   'P 1'
#
loop_
_entity.id
_entity.type
_entity.pdbx_description
1 polymer ?
#
loop_
_entity_poly.entity_id
_entity_poly.type
_entity_poly.pdbx_seq_one_letter_code
_entity_poly.pdbx_strand_id
1 'polypeptide(L)'
;MGVSSALSKFNLKGERVLAISVGSDNKLGWIFHNPINVDTLDGIFRFMVSFRLLPPFDVLEAVNSLSELFYERTLSESSVENLDKFWEVKAAFYDEFLRHGAYARFENAYINLVVSKKSNIEYRDFLKSDRELADEIGLDPNLYYGQTGNKLELRESNFDVDKSIVLGSISDLYRRYIRRGKL
;
A
#
# COMPACT_ATOMS: atom_id res chain seq x y z
N MET A 1 -7.38 28.35 -6.15
CA MET A 1 -6.73 28.28 -4.81
C MET A 1 -5.85 27.05 -4.80
N GLY A 2 -4.54 27.21 -4.59
CA GLY A 2 -3.60 26.08 -4.54
C GLY A 2 -3.45 25.51 -3.13
N VAL A 3 -3.01 24.25 -3.02
CA VAL A 3 -2.78 23.54 -1.74
C VAL A 3 -1.91 24.36 -0.78
N SER A 4 -0.84 24.99 -1.27
CA SER A 4 0.04 25.86 -0.46
C SER A 4 -0.70 27.02 0.23
N SER A 5 -1.65 27.66 -0.47
CA SER A 5 -2.47 28.75 0.10
C SER A 5 -3.50 28.25 1.11
N ALA A 6 -3.92 26.98 1.04
CA ALA A 6 -4.80 26.40 2.05
C ALA A 6 -4.01 26.06 3.33
N LEU A 7 -2.81 25.47 3.17
CA LEU A 7 -1.92 25.13 4.29
C LEU A 7 -1.51 26.35 5.12
N SER A 8 -1.21 27.48 4.46
CA SER A 8 -0.80 28.70 5.16
C SER A 8 -1.90 29.27 6.06
N LYS A 9 -3.19 29.09 5.74
CA LYS A 9 -4.31 29.51 6.60
C LYS A 9 -4.32 28.82 7.96
N PHE A 10 -3.74 27.63 8.05
CA PHE A 10 -3.64 26.84 9.27
C PHE A 10 -2.23 26.87 9.88
N ASN A 11 -1.37 27.81 9.47
CA ASN A 11 0.04 27.89 9.87
C ASN A 11 0.85 26.61 9.57
N LEU A 12 0.46 25.86 8.54
CA LEU A 12 1.19 24.67 8.10
C LEU A 12 2.23 25.03 7.05
N LYS A 13 3.45 24.52 7.24
CA LYS A 13 4.55 24.67 6.28
C LYS A 13 4.43 23.61 5.18
N GLY A 14 4.21 24.05 3.95
CA GLY A 14 4.08 23.15 2.79
C GLY A 14 5.25 22.18 2.63
N GLU A 15 6.48 22.65 2.82
CA GLU A 15 7.70 21.82 2.75
C GLU A 15 7.68 20.66 3.75
N ARG A 16 7.19 20.91 4.98
CA ARG A 16 7.10 19.86 6.00
C ARG A 16 6.00 18.86 5.68
N VAL A 17 4.86 19.33 5.16
CA VAL A 17 3.78 18.43 4.70
C VAL A 17 4.29 17.53 3.58
N LEU A 18 5.04 18.10 2.63
CA LEU A 18 5.69 17.33 1.56
C LEU A 18 6.68 16.32 2.16
N ALA A 19 7.53 16.73 3.10
CA ALA A 19 8.48 15.86 3.78
C ALA A 19 7.81 14.66 4.48
N ILE A 20 6.66 14.88 5.12
CA ILE A 20 5.85 13.79 5.70
C ILE A 20 5.34 12.86 4.60
N SER A 21 4.76 13.40 3.52
CA SER A 21 4.20 12.59 2.44
C SER A 21 5.23 11.76 1.68
N VAL A 22 6.48 12.23 1.57
CA VAL A 22 7.57 11.50 0.91
C VAL A 22 8.46 10.72 1.88
N GLY A 23 8.16 10.76 3.19
CA GLY A 23 8.84 9.96 4.21
C GLY A 23 10.18 10.52 4.69
N SER A 24 10.52 11.76 4.35
CA SER A 24 11.76 12.42 4.80
C SER A 24 11.61 13.18 6.13
N ASP A 25 10.40 13.36 6.65
CA ASP A 25 10.17 13.88 8.00
C ASP A 25 10.47 12.80 9.06
N ASN A 26 11.43 13.08 9.92
CA ASN A 26 11.93 12.16 10.96
C ASN A 26 10.96 11.92 12.12
N LYS A 27 9.88 12.70 12.25
CA LYS A 27 8.93 12.62 13.37
C LYS A 27 7.61 11.98 12.98
N LEU A 28 7.07 12.33 11.82
CA LEU A 28 5.73 11.94 11.37
C LEU A 28 5.74 11.19 10.04
N GLY A 29 6.89 11.03 9.38
CA GLY A 29 7.00 10.24 8.15
C GLY A 29 6.52 8.80 8.32
N TRP A 30 6.66 8.24 9.53
CA TRP A 30 6.21 6.89 9.86
C TRP A 30 4.72 6.66 9.58
N ILE A 31 3.87 7.71 9.65
CA ILE A 31 2.42 7.63 9.45
C ILE A 31 2.08 7.01 8.09
N PHE A 32 2.87 7.30 7.06
CA PHE A 32 2.62 6.82 5.69
C PHE A 32 3.67 5.81 5.21
N HIS A 33 4.83 5.72 5.87
CA HIS A 33 5.99 5.02 5.31
C HIS A 33 6.44 3.79 6.10
N ASN A 34 5.83 3.50 7.26
CA ASN A 34 6.13 2.27 7.99
C ASN A 34 5.56 1.01 7.32
N PRO A 35 6.03 -0.20 7.71
CA PRO A 35 5.50 -1.46 7.19
C PRO A 35 4.01 -1.61 7.45
N ILE A 36 3.55 -1.16 8.61
CA ILE A 36 2.14 -0.97 8.96
C ILE A 36 1.92 0.52 9.16
N ASN A 37 1.04 1.10 8.37
CA ASN A 37 0.82 2.55 8.29
C ASN A 37 -0.65 2.85 7.93
N VAL A 38 -1.10 4.10 8.07
CA VAL A 38 -2.54 4.42 7.89
C VAL A 38 -3.05 4.20 6.48
N ASP A 39 -2.20 4.41 5.46
CA ASP A 39 -2.56 4.20 4.05
C ASP A 39 -2.80 2.72 3.76
N THR A 40 -1.91 1.86 4.24
CA THR A 40 -2.05 0.40 4.08
C THR A 40 -3.21 -0.18 4.90
N LEU A 41 -3.47 0.35 6.10
CA LEU A 41 -4.60 -0.05 6.93
C LEU A 41 -5.93 0.28 6.24
N ASP A 42 -6.09 1.52 5.78
CA ASP A 42 -7.28 1.96 5.04
C ASP A 42 -7.44 1.20 3.72
N GLY A 43 -6.38 1.07 2.92
CA GLY A 43 -6.43 0.38 1.64
C GLY A 43 -6.87 -1.07 1.75
N ILE A 44 -6.27 -1.84 2.68
CA ILE A 44 -6.62 -3.24 2.89
C ILE A 44 -8.02 -3.37 3.49
N PHE A 45 -8.36 -2.57 4.50
CA PHE A 45 -9.69 -2.63 5.12
C PHE A 45 -10.79 -2.28 4.11
N ARG A 46 -10.61 -1.20 3.36
CA ARG A 46 -11.55 -0.78 2.30
C ARG A 46 -11.68 -1.86 1.23
N PHE A 47 -10.58 -2.49 0.82
CA PHE A 47 -10.63 -3.64 -0.07
C PHE A 47 -11.50 -4.75 0.52
N MET A 48 -11.22 -5.21 1.74
CA MET A 48 -11.99 -6.28 2.38
C MET A 48 -13.48 -5.96 2.44
N VAL A 49 -13.85 -4.75 2.86
CA VAL A 49 -15.24 -4.29 2.91
C VAL A 49 -15.88 -4.27 1.53
N SER A 50 -15.17 -3.79 0.51
CA SER A 50 -15.68 -3.72 -0.87
C SER A 50 -16.00 -5.10 -1.45
N PHE A 51 -15.23 -6.11 -1.05
CA PHE A 51 -15.43 -7.52 -1.42
C PHE A 51 -16.27 -8.31 -0.41
N ARG A 52 -16.86 -7.64 0.59
CA ARG A 52 -17.68 -8.24 1.65
C ARG A 52 -16.95 -9.32 2.46
N LEU A 53 -15.65 -9.17 2.62
CA LEU A 53 -14.81 -10.02 3.47
C LEU A 53 -14.82 -9.49 4.90
N LEU A 54 -14.81 -10.41 5.87
CA LEU A 54 -14.70 -10.05 7.28
C LEU A 54 -13.23 -9.85 7.65
N PRO A 55 -12.83 -8.68 8.17
CA PRO A 55 -11.46 -8.45 8.61
C PRO A 55 -11.17 -9.24 9.90
N PRO A 56 -10.08 -10.04 9.95
CA PRO A 56 -9.69 -10.78 11.15
C PRO A 56 -8.93 -9.90 12.18
N PHE A 57 -8.81 -8.61 11.92
CA PHE A 57 -8.12 -7.62 12.75
C PHE A 57 -9.02 -6.39 12.94
N ASP A 58 -8.80 -5.65 14.02
CA ASP A 58 -9.45 -4.38 14.31
C ASP A 58 -8.54 -3.21 13.87
N VAL A 59 -9.06 -2.38 12.96
CA VAL A 59 -8.33 -1.22 12.42
C VAL A 59 -8.09 -0.15 13.49
N LEU A 60 -9.05 0.10 14.37
CA LEU A 60 -8.91 1.10 15.42
C LEU A 60 -7.88 0.66 16.46
N GLU A 61 -7.87 -0.64 16.80
CA GLU A 61 -6.82 -1.20 17.65
C GLU A 61 -5.44 -1.11 16.99
N ALA A 62 -5.32 -1.37 15.68
CA ALA A 62 -4.06 -1.20 14.96
C ALA A 62 -3.58 0.26 14.97
N VAL A 63 -4.47 1.23 14.72
CA VAL A 63 -4.15 2.66 14.79
C VAL A 63 -3.72 3.07 16.20
N ASN A 64 -4.42 2.60 17.24
CA ASN A 64 -4.05 2.85 18.62
C ASN A 64 -2.67 2.27 18.96
N SER A 65 -2.37 1.06 18.46
CA SER A 65 -1.06 0.42 18.63
C SER A 65 0.06 1.25 18.00
N LEU A 66 -0.15 1.79 16.79
CA LEU A 66 0.84 2.68 16.16
C LEU A 66 1.05 3.97 16.97
N SER A 67 -0.01 4.52 17.56
CA SER A 67 0.07 5.69 18.45
C SER A 67 0.87 5.35 19.72
N GLU A 68 0.61 4.22 20.36
CA GLU A 68 1.36 3.75 21.53
C GLU A 68 2.85 3.59 21.23
N LEU A 69 3.19 2.97 20.11
CA LEU A 69 4.58 2.82 19.66
C LEU A 69 5.26 4.17 19.37
N PHE A 70 4.52 5.16 18.90
CA PHE A 70 5.05 6.52 18.69
C PHE A 70 5.38 7.21 20.03
N TYR A 71 4.63 6.90 21.08
CA TYR A 71 4.90 7.34 22.45
C TYR A 71 5.82 6.40 23.23
N GLU A 72 6.53 5.49 22.55
CA GLU A 72 7.48 4.53 23.13
C GLU A 72 6.86 3.64 24.22
N ARG A 73 5.58 3.28 24.04
CA ARG A 73 4.87 2.35 24.94
C ARG A 73 4.93 0.95 24.36
N THR A 74 5.33 0.00 25.19
CA THR A 74 5.32 -1.42 24.83
C THR A 74 3.89 -1.91 24.67
N LEU A 75 3.62 -2.55 23.53
CA LEU A 75 2.30 -3.09 23.23
C LEU A 75 1.99 -4.33 24.06
N SER A 76 0.70 -4.51 24.35
CA SER A 76 0.17 -5.75 24.91
C SER A 76 0.22 -6.90 23.89
N GLU A 77 0.17 -8.14 24.37
CA GLU A 77 0.15 -9.32 23.50
C GLU A 77 -1.02 -9.30 22.51
N SER A 78 -2.23 -8.93 22.96
CA SER A 78 -3.41 -8.86 22.08
C SER A 78 -3.25 -7.81 20.98
N SER A 79 -2.64 -6.67 21.28
CA SER A 79 -2.38 -5.62 20.30
C SER A 79 -1.31 -6.03 19.29
N VAL A 80 -0.28 -6.78 19.73
CA VAL A 80 0.71 -7.39 18.83
C VAL A 80 0.04 -8.42 17.92
N GLU A 81 -0.80 -9.30 18.46
CA GLU A 81 -1.56 -10.28 17.67
C GLU A 81 -2.45 -9.61 16.62
N ASN A 82 -3.08 -8.49 16.96
CA ASN A 82 -3.89 -7.73 16.01
C ASN A 82 -3.06 -7.20 14.83
N LEU A 83 -1.85 -6.68 15.10
CA LEU A 83 -0.93 -6.23 14.06
C LEU A 83 -0.37 -7.39 13.22
N ASP A 84 -0.08 -8.54 13.84
CA ASP A 84 0.36 -9.75 13.13
C ASP A 84 -0.73 -10.23 12.17
N LYS A 85 -2.00 -10.27 12.59
CA LYS A 85 -3.14 -10.64 11.71
C LYS A 85 -3.29 -9.68 10.55
N PHE A 86 -3.15 -8.37 10.80
CA PHE A 86 -3.12 -7.39 9.70
C PHE A 86 -1.98 -7.70 8.72
N TRP A 87 -0.79 -8.03 9.21
CA TRP A 87 0.37 -8.35 8.39
C TRP A 87 0.14 -9.60 7.52
N GLU A 88 -0.47 -10.63 8.07
CA GLU A 88 -0.86 -11.85 7.34
C GLU A 88 -1.90 -11.54 6.24
N VAL A 89 -2.92 -10.73 6.54
CA VAL A 89 -3.90 -10.31 5.53
C VAL A 89 -3.25 -9.47 4.45
N LYS A 90 -2.33 -8.57 4.83
CA LYS A 90 -1.54 -7.79 3.87
C LYS A 90 -0.74 -8.73 2.98
N ALA A 91 -0.04 -9.71 3.53
CA ALA A 91 0.71 -10.70 2.75
C ALA A 91 -0.19 -11.41 1.72
N ALA A 92 -1.33 -11.92 2.17
CA ALA A 92 -2.30 -12.60 1.31
C ALA A 92 -2.87 -11.66 0.23
N PHE A 93 -3.17 -10.39 0.56
CA PHE A 93 -3.63 -9.40 -0.42
C PHE A 93 -2.59 -9.18 -1.51
N TYR A 94 -1.33 -8.96 -1.15
CA TYR A 94 -0.27 -8.74 -2.14
C TYR A 94 -0.02 -9.98 -3.01
N ASP A 95 -0.07 -11.17 -2.43
CA ASP A 95 0.21 -12.40 -3.16
C ASP A 95 -0.98 -12.82 -4.03
N GLU A 96 -2.15 -12.99 -3.42
CA GLU A 96 -3.32 -13.55 -4.09
C GLU A 96 -4.04 -12.54 -4.98
N PHE A 97 -4.09 -11.26 -4.62
CA PHE A 97 -4.84 -10.27 -5.39
C PHE A 97 -3.96 -9.50 -6.38
N LEU A 98 -2.84 -8.93 -5.91
CA LEU A 98 -2.00 -8.06 -6.74
C LEU A 98 -1.01 -8.81 -7.63
N ARG A 99 -0.56 -10.01 -7.27
CA ARG A 99 0.39 -10.78 -8.09
C ARG A 99 -0.28 -11.88 -8.91
N HIS A 100 -1.12 -12.68 -8.28
CA HIS A 100 -1.65 -13.91 -8.90
C HIS A 100 -3.13 -13.82 -9.30
N GLY A 101 -3.84 -12.84 -8.78
CA GLY A 101 -5.28 -12.69 -8.90
C GLY A 101 -5.76 -12.33 -10.29
N ALA A 102 -7.08 -12.42 -10.49
CA ALA A 102 -7.73 -11.98 -11.73
C ALA A 102 -7.45 -10.50 -12.02
N TYR A 103 -7.35 -9.67 -10.98
CA TYR A 103 -6.99 -8.25 -11.09
C TYR A 103 -5.60 -8.06 -11.71
N ALA A 104 -4.58 -8.76 -11.20
CA ALA A 104 -3.21 -8.69 -11.73
C ALA A 104 -3.14 -9.05 -13.24
N ARG A 105 -3.95 -10.02 -13.68
CA ARG A 105 -4.03 -10.38 -15.11
C ARG A 105 -4.65 -9.28 -15.95
N PHE A 106 -5.73 -8.67 -15.44
CA PHE A 106 -6.39 -7.55 -16.09
C PHE A 106 -5.46 -6.33 -16.18
N GLU A 107 -4.76 -5.99 -15.10
CA GLU A 107 -3.80 -4.89 -15.04
C GLU A 107 -2.64 -5.10 -16.02
N ASN A 108 -2.06 -6.30 -16.07
CA ASN A 108 -1.02 -6.62 -17.05
C ASN A 108 -1.52 -6.51 -18.50
N ALA A 109 -2.74 -6.98 -18.78
CA ALA A 109 -3.34 -6.85 -20.12
C ALA A 109 -3.56 -5.38 -20.49
N TYR A 110 -4.03 -4.56 -19.53
CA TYR A 110 -4.19 -3.12 -19.70
C TYR A 110 -2.86 -2.43 -20.00
N ILE A 111 -1.82 -2.70 -19.20
CA ILE A 111 -0.47 -2.14 -19.40
C ILE A 111 0.08 -2.53 -20.77
N ASN A 112 -0.02 -3.81 -21.16
CA ASN A 112 0.43 -4.28 -22.47
C ASN A 112 -0.31 -3.57 -23.61
N LEU A 113 -1.60 -3.34 -23.47
CA LEU A 113 -2.38 -2.60 -24.46
C LEU A 113 -1.91 -1.15 -24.57
N VAL A 114 -1.75 -0.45 -23.44
CA VAL A 114 -1.21 0.92 -23.39
C VAL A 114 0.14 0.99 -24.11
N VAL A 115 1.08 0.09 -23.78
CA VAL A 115 2.42 0.04 -24.38
C VAL A 115 2.36 -0.30 -25.88
N SER A 116 1.42 -1.15 -26.30
CA SER A 116 1.27 -1.49 -27.73
C SER A 116 0.69 -0.34 -28.57
N LYS A 117 -0.09 0.56 -27.95
CA LYS A 117 -0.79 1.67 -28.62
C LYS A 117 -0.05 2.99 -28.51
N LYS A 118 0.74 3.19 -27.45
CA LYS A 118 1.54 4.39 -27.23
C LYS A 118 3.03 4.08 -27.31
N SER A 119 3.67 4.59 -28.36
CA SER A 119 5.12 4.50 -28.55
C SER A 119 5.94 5.40 -27.60
N ASN A 120 5.30 6.40 -26.98
CA ASN A 120 5.92 7.27 -25.98
C ASN A 120 4.90 7.57 -24.86
N ILE A 121 5.29 7.31 -23.61
CA ILE A 121 4.49 7.59 -22.42
C ILE A 121 5.00 8.90 -21.82
N GLU A 122 4.17 9.94 -21.84
CA GLU A 122 4.53 11.29 -21.39
C GLU A 122 3.98 11.57 -20.00
N TYR A 123 4.55 12.57 -19.30
CA TYR A 123 4.09 12.95 -17.95
C TYR A 123 2.57 13.21 -17.86
N ARG A 124 1.98 13.80 -18.91
CA ARG A 124 0.53 14.07 -18.97
C ARG A 124 -0.33 12.81 -18.93
N ASP A 125 0.22 11.66 -19.31
CA ASP A 125 -0.50 10.39 -19.27
C ASP A 125 -0.74 9.93 -17.82
N PHE A 126 0.16 10.27 -16.90
CA PHE A 126 0.01 10.02 -15.47
C PHE A 126 -1.00 10.95 -14.79
N LEU A 127 -1.46 12.00 -15.50
CA LEU A 127 -2.47 12.94 -14.98
C LEU A 127 -3.89 12.58 -15.43
N LYS A 128 -4.03 11.59 -16.32
CA LYS A 128 -5.32 11.14 -16.85
C LYS A 128 -5.95 10.13 -15.90
N SER A 129 -7.27 10.15 -15.83
CA SER A 129 -8.05 9.05 -15.28
C SER A 129 -7.94 7.82 -16.19
N ASP A 130 -8.19 6.64 -15.61
CA ASP A 130 -8.20 5.36 -16.36
C ASP A 130 -9.13 5.43 -17.58
N ARG A 131 -10.25 6.13 -17.47
CA ARG A 131 -11.23 6.32 -18.56
C ARG A 131 -10.66 7.18 -19.69
N GLU A 132 -10.05 8.31 -19.37
CA GLU A 132 -9.47 9.19 -20.38
C GLU A 132 -8.34 8.49 -21.14
N LEU A 133 -7.50 7.74 -20.43
CA LEU A 133 -6.45 6.94 -21.05
C LEU A 133 -7.04 5.81 -21.90
N ALA A 134 -8.10 5.16 -21.43
CA ALA A 134 -8.81 4.11 -22.17
C ALA A 134 -9.44 4.62 -23.47
N ASP A 135 -10.15 5.75 -23.41
CA ASP A 135 -10.77 6.37 -24.58
C ASP A 135 -9.69 6.78 -25.61
N GLU A 136 -8.54 7.29 -25.17
CA GLU A 136 -7.42 7.66 -26.03
C GLU A 136 -6.79 6.47 -26.77
N ILE A 137 -6.60 5.33 -26.09
CA ILE A 137 -5.99 4.14 -26.70
C ILE A 137 -7.00 3.27 -27.46
N GLY A 138 -8.29 3.65 -27.47
CA GLY A 138 -9.37 2.94 -28.14
C GLY A 138 -9.71 1.61 -27.47
N LEU A 139 -9.87 1.62 -26.14
CA LEU A 139 -10.20 0.43 -25.36
C LEU A 139 -11.65 -0.04 -25.62
N ASP A 140 -11.80 -1.04 -26.49
CA ASP A 140 -13.03 -1.82 -26.64
C ASP A 140 -13.02 -3.01 -25.65
N PRO A 141 -14.11 -3.29 -24.91
CA PRO A 141 -14.21 -4.42 -23.97
C PRO A 141 -13.75 -5.78 -24.53
N ASN A 142 -13.80 -5.98 -25.84
CA ASN A 142 -13.38 -7.23 -26.49
C ASN A 142 -11.85 -7.44 -26.55
N LEU A 143 -11.03 -6.40 -26.31
CA LEU A 143 -9.57 -6.46 -26.41
C LEU A 143 -8.90 -7.23 -25.25
N TYR A 144 -9.60 -7.46 -24.14
CA TYR A 144 -9.05 -8.17 -22.97
C TYR A 144 -8.88 -9.68 -23.16
N TYR A 145 -9.53 -10.28 -24.16
CA TYR A 145 -9.54 -11.75 -24.35
C TYR A 145 -8.35 -12.27 -25.16
N GLY A 146 -7.53 -11.39 -25.77
CA GLY A 146 -6.54 -11.76 -26.78
C GLY A 146 -5.13 -12.11 -26.27
N GLN A 147 -4.80 -11.89 -25.00
CA GLN A 147 -3.44 -12.09 -24.48
C GLN A 147 -3.45 -12.86 -23.16
N THR A 148 -3.57 -14.17 -23.25
CA THR A 148 -3.29 -15.10 -22.14
C THR A 148 -1.98 -15.81 -22.42
N GLY A 149 -0.92 -15.49 -21.66
CA GLY A 149 0.34 -16.18 -21.88
C GLY A 149 1.59 -15.63 -21.21
N ASN A 150 1.51 -15.07 -20.00
CA ASN A 150 2.72 -14.90 -19.20
C ASN A 150 2.76 -16.00 -18.13
N LYS A 151 3.66 -16.98 -18.33
CA LYS A 151 4.13 -17.85 -17.23
C LYS A 151 4.94 -16.94 -16.30
N LEU A 152 4.30 -16.41 -15.27
CA LEU A 152 5.01 -15.73 -14.19
C LEU A 152 5.68 -16.80 -13.33
N GLU A 153 7.00 -16.69 -13.17
CA GLU A 153 7.72 -17.45 -12.14
C GLU A 153 7.19 -17.00 -10.78
N LEU A 154 6.70 -17.96 -9.99
CA LEU A 154 6.30 -17.75 -8.60
C LEU A 154 7.55 -17.33 -7.82
N ARG A 155 7.65 -16.05 -7.46
CA ARG A 155 8.60 -15.59 -6.43
C ARG A 155 7.95 -15.78 -5.07
N GLU A 156 8.64 -16.47 -4.17
CA GLU A 156 8.19 -16.63 -2.78
C GLU A 156 7.89 -15.27 -2.14
N SER A 157 6.77 -15.23 -1.41
CA SER A 157 6.33 -14.06 -0.68
C SER A 157 7.20 -13.87 0.58
N ASN A 158 7.91 -12.75 0.69
CA ASN A 158 8.84 -12.45 1.81
C ASN A 158 8.14 -11.88 3.05
N PHE A 159 6.87 -12.23 3.31
CA PHE A 159 6.11 -11.73 4.45
C PHE A 159 6.26 -12.67 5.65
N ASP A 160 7.34 -12.49 6.39
CA ASP A 160 7.60 -13.19 7.66
C ASP A 160 7.23 -12.31 8.86
N VAL A 161 6.98 -12.93 10.02
CA VAL A 161 6.84 -12.25 11.32
C VAL A 161 7.89 -12.78 12.29
N ASP A 162 8.83 -11.92 12.71
CA ASP A 162 9.79 -12.26 13.76
C ASP A 162 9.15 -12.08 15.15
N LYS A 163 8.51 -13.15 15.64
CA LYS A 163 7.81 -13.16 16.93
C LYS A 163 8.74 -12.93 18.14
N SER A 164 10.06 -12.98 17.97
CA SER A 164 11.01 -12.68 19.06
C SER A 164 11.15 -11.19 19.35
N ILE A 165 10.72 -10.32 18.43
CA ILE A 165 10.81 -8.86 18.58
C ILE A 165 9.65 -8.35 19.41
N VAL A 166 9.98 -7.78 20.58
CA VAL A 166 9.04 -7.00 21.40
C VAL A 166 8.81 -5.63 20.74
N LEU A 167 7.55 -5.24 20.57
CA LEU A 167 7.18 -3.96 19.97
C LEU A 167 7.11 -2.87 21.05
N GLY A 168 8.19 -2.10 21.21
CA GLY A 168 8.29 -0.98 22.14
C GLY A 168 8.41 0.39 21.48
N SER A 169 8.74 0.44 20.19
CA SER A 169 8.86 1.66 19.41
C SER A 169 8.38 1.48 17.98
N ILE A 170 8.09 2.59 17.29
CA ILE A 170 7.79 2.59 15.85
C ILE A 170 8.87 1.86 15.03
N SER A 171 10.14 2.00 15.41
CA SER A 171 11.25 1.35 14.70
C SER A 171 11.23 -0.18 14.77
N ASP A 172 10.60 -0.77 15.79
CA ASP A 172 10.54 -2.21 15.97
C ASP A 172 9.60 -2.88 14.97
N LEU A 173 8.65 -2.13 14.38
CA LEU A 173 7.81 -2.61 13.29
C LEU A 173 8.65 -3.10 12.10
N TYR A 174 9.70 -2.36 11.75
CA TYR A 174 10.63 -2.80 10.71
C TYR A 174 11.33 -4.08 11.13
N ARG A 175 11.81 -4.18 12.37
CA ARG A 175 12.53 -5.37 12.83
C ARG A 175 11.65 -6.62 12.84
N ARG A 176 10.38 -6.47 13.22
CA ARG A 176 9.41 -7.56 13.31
C ARG A 176 8.90 -8.02 11.93
N TYR A 177 8.56 -7.07 11.06
CA TYR A 177 7.84 -7.36 9.81
C TYR A 177 8.70 -7.29 8.56
N ILE A 178 9.84 -6.60 8.60
CA ILE A 178 10.76 -6.45 7.47
C ILE A 178 12.11 -7.04 7.84
N ARG A 179 12.44 -8.18 7.25
CA ARG A 179 13.73 -8.83 7.48
C ARG A 179 14.87 -7.90 7.02
N ARG A 180 15.78 -7.54 7.92
CA ARG A 180 17.09 -6.97 7.54
C ARG A 180 17.95 -8.08 6.93
N GLY A 181 17.72 -8.40 5.66
CA GLY A 181 18.61 -9.17 4.79
C GLY A 181 18.50 -10.71 4.86
N LYS A 182 18.07 -11.30 3.75
CA LYS A 182 19.03 -12.08 2.95
C LYS A 182 19.40 -11.18 1.76
N LEU A 183 20.59 -10.58 1.82
CA LEU A 183 21.31 -10.12 0.64
C LEU A 183 21.99 -11.34 0.03
#